data_AF-A0A933G592-F1
#
_entry.id   AF-A0A933G592-F1
#
_cell.length_a   1.000
_cell.length_b   1.000
_cell.length_c   1.000
_cell.angle_alpha   90.00
_cell.angle_beta   90.00
_cell.angle_gamma   90.00
#
_symmetry.space_group_name_H-M   'P 1'
#
loop_
_entity.id
_entity.type
_entity.pdbx_description
1 polymer ?
#
loop_
_entity_poly.entity_id
_entity_poly.type
_entity_poly.pdbx_seq_one_letter_code
_entity_poly.pdbx_strand_id
1 'polypeptide(L)'
;MCKSCVCVVLAAALAMTPAAVFGNVYASRLEQTGPDSLSYILNEDATVGVTAQVWEVGGGMVYSENLGNLTKGTQSWTWNGTGRESGKQYTVKIVASATGYGDWTKTSVNNTQTNMYSPRGVDVNKNPAGKYFGRIYMAESVGGTTLAGRAVQDGVYMLNADGTDADGQGNTSRKGGATFGGTNSPFRLTVGPDNKVYLTDWSDSNSQLVVGDPDFNTARSVLDDSGRVASGKAANHGSIPTVHVEGSGANVTVYTMDEDFDVGADPAHGGIGSILKYEVDIDSVMAGNPHTGQPSIFYDDGAQGALKGNIMNYYDDMARGLDGTWWVSQDRSGSSTDTLASLMQVSADGTTVLWKSVPDGAANSLADPVRRTRGLAVDPVTGMLALATYNAGKVHIFDPTTKSIVTSITIASNATNRDVAWDAAGNLYIVDNNTEYLYVYSPGGANGFTTESWFTIPEPGMTLFLGLGAVLALRRRR
;
A
#
# COMPACT_ATOMS: atom_id res chain seq x y z
N MET A 1 -5.08 72.72 11.02
CA MET A 1 -4.17 71.61 11.40
C MET A 1 -4.97 70.32 11.40
N CYS A 2 -4.30 69.21 11.10
CA CYS A 2 -4.81 67.85 10.91
C CYS A 2 -5.37 67.51 9.50
N LYS A 3 -4.46 66.97 8.68
CA LYS A 3 -4.74 66.25 7.42
C LYS A 3 -5.02 64.79 7.78
N SER A 4 -6.17 64.25 7.37
CA SER A 4 -6.43 62.81 7.43
C SER A 4 -5.98 62.16 6.12
N CYS A 5 -4.94 61.34 6.19
CA CYS A 5 -4.49 60.46 5.11
C CYS A 5 -5.50 59.34 4.89
N VAL A 6 -6.00 59.21 3.66
CA VAL A 6 -6.71 58.01 3.20
C VAL A 6 -5.69 57.14 2.47
N CYS A 7 -5.29 56.04 3.09
CA CYS A 7 -4.53 54.97 2.44
C CYS A 7 -5.50 54.10 1.63
N VAL A 8 -5.35 54.11 0.31
CA VAL A 8 -5.98 53.13 -0.59
C VAL A 8 -5.14 51.86 -0.53
N VAL A 9 -5.68 50.79 0.06
CA VAL A 9 -5.10 49.45 -0.04
C VAL A 9 -5.70 48.78 -1.27
N LEU A 10 -4.87 48.57 -2.29
CA LEU A 10 -5.16 47.72 -3.44
C LEU A 10 -5.17 46.26 -2.96
N ALA A 11 -6.32 45.60 -2.96
CA ALA A 11 -6.40 44.16 -2.77
C ALA A 11 -6.06 43.44 -4.09
N ALA A 12 -4.84 42.91 -4.19
CA ALA A 12 -4.48 41.98 -5.26
C ALA A 12 -5.08 40.61 -4.93
N ALA A 13 -6.06 40.18 -5.71
CA ALA A 13 -6.58 38.82 -5.64
C ALA A 13 -5.58 37.86 -6.30
N LEU A 14 -4.70 37.23 -5.51
CA LEU A 14 -4.04 35.99 -5.90
C LEU A 14 -4.97 34.82 -5.54
N ALA A 15 -5.78 34.39 -6.50
CA ALA A 15 -6.33 33.05 -6.47
C ALA A 15 -5.26 32.08 -6.98
N MET A 16 -4.34 31.67 -6.11
CA MET A 16 -3.61 30.42 -6.32
C MET A 16 -4.42 29.32 -5.64
N THR A 17 -5.33 28.70 -6.39
CA THR A 17 -5.74 27.35 -6.06
C THR A 17 -4.51 26.46 -6.30
N PRO A 18 -4.03 25.67 -5.33
CA PRO A 18 -3.17 24.56 -5.70
C PRO A 18 -3.99 23.71 -6.67
N ALA A 19 -3.51 23.54 -7.90
CA ALA A 19 -4.02 22.48 -8.75
C ALA A 19 -3.85 21.20 -7.94
N ALA A 20 -4.95 20.50 -7.67
CA ALA A 20 -4.87 19.16 -7.14
C ALA A 20 -4.03 18.35 -8.12
N VAL A 21 -2.81 18.00 -7.71
CA VAL A 21 -1.92 17.13 -8.46
C VAL A 21 -2.48 15.73 -8.23
N PHE A 22 -3.40 15.30 -9.10
CA PHE A 22 -3.84 13.91 -9.11
C PHE A 22 -2.68 13.04 -9.57
N GLY A 23 -2.66 11.82 -9.06
CA GLY A 23 -1.64 10.81 -9.17
C GLY A 23 -1.52 10.00 -10.48
N ASN A 24 -0.39 9.41 -10.86
CA ASN A 24 0.73 10.07 -11.53
C ASN A 24 1.72 9.07 -12.14
N VAL A 25 2.35 9.47 -13.26
CA VAL A 25 3.60 8.84 -13.67
C VAL A 25 4.66 9.09 -12.60
N TYR A 26 5.37 8.04 -12.18
CA TYR A 26 6.42 8.09 -11.18
C TYR A 26 7.57 7.14 -11.53
N ALA A 27 8.75 7.45 -11.01
CA ALA A 27 9.90 6.56 -11.05
C ALA A 27 9.91 5.68 -9.81
N SER A 28 10.20 4.40 -9.97
CA SER A 28 10.21 3.39 -8.91
C SER A 28 11.52 2.62 -8.95
N ARG A 29 11.82 1.85 -7.89
CA ARG A 29 12.99 0.94 -7.85
C ARG A 29 14.30 1.64 -8.25
N LEU A 30 14.55 2.83 -7.71
CA LEU A 30 15.81 3.53 -7.98
C LEU A 30 16.96 2.71 -7.37
N GLU A 31 17.87 2.23 -8.22
CA GLU A 31 18.95 1.33 -7.85
C GLU A 31 20.26 1.82 -8.47
N GLN A 32 21.32 1.92 -7.66
CA GLN A 32 22.64 2.27 -8.13
C GLN A 32 23.25 1.09 -8.91
N THR A 33 23.58 1.30 -10.18
CA THR A 33 24.17 0.28 -11.07
C THR A 33 25.66 0.48 -11.31
N GLY A 34 26.20 1.63 -10.90
CA GLY A 34 27.61 1.96 -10.89
C GLY A 34 27.87 3.19 -10.03
N PRO A 35 29.13 3.65 -9.86
CA PRO A 35 29.43 4.78 -8.98
C PRO A 35 28.56 6.01 -9.28
N ASP A 36 28.40 6.34 -10.56
CA ASP A 36 27.63 7.51 -11.03
C ASP A 36 26.38 7.14 -11.81
N SER A 37 25.97 5.86 -11.79
CA SER A 37 24.89 5.35 -12.63
C SER A 37 23.77 4.76 -11.80
N LEU A 38 22.54 5.00 -12.25
CA LEU A 38 21.33 4.47 -11.66
C LEU A 38 20.44 3.79 -12.71
N SER A 39 19.61 2.87 -12.25
CA SER A 39 18.45 2.34 -12.94
C SER A 39 17.19 2.69 -12.16
N TYR A 40 16.06 2.85 -12.86
CA TYR A 40 14.74 3.08 -12.28
C TYR A 40 13.67 2.54 -13.22
N ILE A 41 12.44 2.37 -12.74
CA ILE A 41 11.31 1.90 -13.51
C ILE A 41 10.25 2.99 -13.56
N LEU A 42 9.81 3.38 -14.74
CA LEU A 42 8.61 4.22 -14.88
C LEU A 42 7.37 3.33 -14.91
N ASN A 43 6.37 3.64 -14.08
CA ASN A 43 5.08 2.93 -14.07
C ASN A 43 4.27 3.13 -15.37
N GLU A 44 4.46 4.29 -16.02
CA GLU A 44 3.78 4.75 -17.23
C GLU A 44 4.70 5.62 -18.11
N ASP A 45 4.25 5.96 -19.32
CA ASP A 45 4.96 6.89 -20.22
C ASP A 45 5.00 8.31 -19.62
N ALA A 46 6.20 8.89 -19.51
CA ALA A 46 6.40 10.27 -19.09
C ALA A 46 6.30 11.21 -20.29
N THR A 47 5.07 11.54 -20.71
CA THR A 47 4.79 12.30 -21.95
C THR A 47 5.12 13.79 -21.90
N VAL A 48 5.40 14.35 -20.71
CA VAL A 48 5.88 15.73 -20.54
C VAL A 48 7.40 15.75 -20.28
N GLY A 49 7.92 14.67 -19.72
CA GLY A 49 9.36 14.42 -19.61
C GLY A 49 9.79 13.90 -18.26
N VAL A 50 11.06 13.53 -18.19
CA VAL A 50 11.74 13.12 -16.97
C VAL A 50 12.90 14.07 -16.68
N THR A 51 13.05 14.49 -15.43
CA THR A 51 14.20 15.26 -14.97
C THR A 51 14.95 14.49 -13.90
N ALA A 52 16.25 14.32 -14.09
CA ALA A 52 17.17 13.84 -13.06
C ALA A 52 17.81 15.03 -12.33
N GLN A 53 17.88 14.96 -11.00
CA GLN A 53 18.50 16.00 -10.17
C GLN A 53 19.47 15.37 -9.19
N VAL A 54 20.65 15.96 -9.01
CA VAL A 54 21.61 15.56 -7.98
C VAL A 54 21.63 16.60 -6.87
N TRP A 55 21.55 16.13 -5.63
CA TRP A 55 21.51 16.95 -4.43
C TRP A 55 22.66 16.56 -3.49
N GLU A 56 23.35 17.55 -2.93
CA GLU A 56 24.30 17.32 -1.84
C GLU A 56 23.53 17.00 -0.56
N VAL A 57 23.94 15.94 0.16
CA VAL A 57 23.35 15.58 1.46
C VAL A 57 23.61 16.69 2.48
N GLY A 58 22.54 17.29 3.01
CA GLY A 58 22.62 18.45 3.91
C GLY A 58 22.88 19.78 3.19
N GLY A 59 22.95 19.77 1.86
CA GLY A 59 23.14 20.95 1.01
C GLY A 59 21.97 21.17 0.05
N GLY A 60 22.27 21.70 -1.14
CA GLY A 60 21.29 22.00 -2.19
C GLY A 60 21.44 21.13 -3.44
N MET A 61 20.61 21.42 -4.45
CA MET A 61 20.74 20.83 -5.78
C MET A 61 22.03 21.32 -6.44
N VAL A 62 22.85 20.40 -6.95
CA VAL A 62 24.13 20.70 -7.61
C VAL A 62 24.09 20.43 -9.12
N TYR A 63 23.13 19.60 -9.57
CA TYR A 63 22.96 19.25 -10.97
C TYR A 63 21.49 18.98 -11.29
N SER A 64 21.08 19.30 -12.52
CA SER A 64 19.79 18.91 -13.07
C SER A 64 19.91 18.69 -14.57
N GLU A 65 19.26 17.64 -15.06
CA GLU A 65 19.23 17.27 -16.47
C GLU A 65 17.82 16.86 -16.87
N ASN A 66 17.32 17.46 -17.95
CA ASN A 66 16.08 17.05 -18.58
C ASN A 66 16.38 15.91 -19.56
N LEU A 67 15.82 14.74 -19.30
CA LEU A 67 15.99 13.52 -20.09
C LEU A 67 14.97 13.42 -21.23
N GLY A 68 14.07 14.40 -21.35
CA GLY A 68 12.97 14.39 -22.31
C GLY A 68 11.91 13.34 -21.98
N ASN A 69 11.10 13.02 -22.97
CA ASN A 69 10.03 12.04 -22.85
C ASN A 69 10.61 10.63 -22.82
N LEU A 70 10.20 9.83 -21.84
CA LEU A 70 10.62 8.44 -21.70
C LEU A 70 9.40 7.53 -21.61
N THR A 71 9.51 6.32 -22.13
CA THR A 71 8.44 5.32 -22.08
C THR A 71 8.43 4.60 -20.74
N LYS A 72 7.28 4.00 -20.41
CA LYS A 72 7.11 3.03 -19.33
C LYS A 72 8.21 1.97 -19.34
N GLY A 73 8.59 1.51 -18.15
CA GLY A 73 9.56 0.43 -17.94
C GLY A 73 10.93 0.92 -17.48
N THR A 74 11.91 0.04 -17.56
CA THR A 74 13.26 0.28 -17.06
C THR A 74 13.98 1.37 -17.84
N GLN A 75 14.50 2.34 -17.10
CA GLN A 75 15.32 3.45 -17.58
C GLN A 75 16.69 3.42 -16.90
N SER A 76 17.67 4.09 -17.50
CA SER A 76 19.01 4.23 -16.92
C SER A 76 19.51 5.66 -17.13
N TRP A 77 20.28 6.14 -16.16
CA TRP A 77 20.88 7.47 -16.22
C TRP A 77 22.24 7.47 -15.53
N THR A 78 23.15 8.30 -16.02
CA THR A 78 24.50 8.45 -15.49
C THR A 78 24.80 9.92 -15.25
N TRP A 79 25.19 10.26 -14.02
CA TRP A 79 25.67 11.59 -13.69
C TRP A 79 27.04 11.84 -14.32
N ASN A 80 27.20 12.99 -14.98
CA ASN A 80 28.47 13.40 -15.58
C ASN A 80 29.50 13.97 -14.57
N GLY A 81 29.16 14.03 -13.28
CA GLY A 81 30.01 14.57 -12.22
C GLY A 81 29.99 16.10 -12.06
N THR A 82 29.14 16.81 -12.82
CA THR A 82 28.99 18.27 -12.68
C THR A 82 28.46 18.62 -11.28
N GLY A 83 29.15 19.52 -10.57
CA GLY A 83 28.80 19.91 -9.20
C GLY A 83 29.35 18.96 -8.12
N ARG A 84 30.20 18.00 -8.49
CA ARG A 84 30.90 17.12 -7.56
C ARG A 84 32.03 17.83 -6.83
N GLU A 85 32.10 17.62 -5.53
CA GLU A 85 33.15 18.06 -4.61
C GLU A 85 33.65 16.88 -3.79
N SER A 86 34.92 16.92 -3.41
CA SER A 86 35.52 15.89 -2.57
C SER A 86 35.05 16.00 -1.12
N GLY A 87 34.86 14.86 -0.45
CA GLY A 87 34.34 14.69 0.89
C GLY A 87 32.82 14.80 1.00
N LYS A 88 32.11 14.95 -0.12
CA LYS A 88 30.65 15.14 -0.16
C LYS A 88 29.91 13.88 -0.56
N GLN A 89 28.68 13.76 -0.08
CA GLN A 89 27.74 12.70 -0.43
C GLN A 89 26.57 13.29 -1.21
N TYR A 90 26.06 12.52 -2.16
CA TYR A 90 25.02 12.98 -3.07
C TYR A 90 23.85 12.01 -3.14
N THR A 91 22.66 12.53 -3.37
CA THR A 91 21.44 11.79 -3.67
C THR A 91 20.89 12.19 -5.03
N VAL A 92 20.08 11.32 -5.64
CA VAL A 92 19.41 11.61 -6.92
C VAL A 92 17.91 11.61 -6.74
N LYS A 93 17.25 12.62 -7.31
CA LYS A 93 15.78 12.68 -7.44
C LYS A 93 15.40 12.52 -8.89
N ILE A 94 14.35 11.74 -9.15
CA ILE A 94 13.77 11.59 -10.49
C ILE A 94 12.36 12.17 -10.45
N VAL A 95 12.13 13.18 -11.28
CA VAL A 95 10.81 13.79 -11.48
C VAL A 95 10.28 13.30 -12.80
N ALA A 96 9.15 12.57 -12.78
CA ALA A 96 8.47 12.14 -13.99
C ALA A 96 7.16 12.92 -14.15
N SER A 97 6.82 13.26 -15.39
CA SER A 97 5.59 14.01 -15.68
C SER A 97 4.95 13.57 -16.99
N ALA A 98 3.62 13.57 -16.98
CA ALA A 98 2.79 13.23 -18.12
C ALA A 98 1.63 14.23 -18.24
N THR A 99 1.08 14.31 -19.44
CA THR A 99 -0.17 15.06 -19.70
C THR A 99 -1.36 14.46 -18.95
N GLY A 100 -1.22 13.22 -18.49
CA GLY A 100 -2.25 12.44 -17.81
C GLY A 100 -3.46 12.15 -18.70
N TYR A 101 -4.59 11.86 -18.07
CA TYR A 101 -5.81 11.38 -18.74
C TYR A 101 -6.98 12.34 -18.50
N GLY A 102 -7.99 12.30 -19.36
CA GLY A 102 -9.20 13.12 -19.17
C GLY A 102 -10.09 12.63 -18.02
N ASP A 103 -10.13 11.31 -17.81
CA ASP A 103 -10.94 10.61 -16.84
C ASP A 103 -10.16 9.42 -16.27
N TRP A 104 -10.74 8.74 -15.28
CA TRP A 104 -10.26 7.45 -14.78
C TRP A 104 -9.96 6.47 -15.92
N THR A 105 -8.70 6.11 -16.07
CA THR A 105 -8.21 5.31 -17.21
C THR A 105 -7.50 4.07 -16.72
N LYS A 106 -7.82 2.92 -17.31
CA LYS A 106 -7.10 1.67 -17.05
C LYS A 106 -5.71 1.73 -17.70
N THR A 107 -4.66 1.56 -16.91
CA THR A 107 -3.26 1.62 -17.35
C THR A 107 -2.56 0.26 -17.31
N SER A 108 -3.15 -0.74 -16.63
CA SER A 108 -2.66 -2.11 -16.69
C SER A 108 -3.03 -2.81 -18.00
N VAL A 109 -2.20 -3.79 -18.37
CA VAL A 109 -2.46 -4.70 -19.50
C VAL A 109 -2.83 -6.07 -18.95
N ASN A 110 -3.88 -6.68 -19.52
CA ASN A 110 -4.23 -8.07 -19.21
C ASN A 110 -3.20 -8.98 -19.88
N ASN A 111 -2.27 -9.51 -19.08
CA ASN A 111 -1.20 -10.38 -19.52
C ASN A 111 -0.96 -11.48 -18.48
N THR A 112 0.06 -12.32 -18.69
CA THR A 112 0.38 -13.40 -17.76
C THR A 112 0.71 -12.88 -16.35
N GLN A 113 1.45 -11.78 -16.22
CA GLN A 113 1.90 -11.26 -14.94
C GLN A 113 0.74 -10.78 -14.05
N THR A 114 -0.26 -10.14 -14.65
CA THR A 114 -1.43 -9.60 -13.94
C THR A 114 -2.55 -10.61 -13.75
N ASN A 115 -2.43 -11.83 -14.29
CA ASN A 115 -3.50 -12.84 -14.28
C ASN A 115 -3.38 -13.79 -13.09
N MET A 116 -4.36 -13.78 -12.18
CA MET A 116 -4.34 -14.49 -10.89
C MET A 116 -5.63 -15.27 -10.69
N TYR A 117 -5.58 -16.52 -10.21
CA TYR A 117 -6.75 -17.41 -10.19
C TYR A 117 -7.77 -17.04 -9.10
N SER A 118 -7.29 -16.79 -7.88
CA SER A 118 -8.11 -16.38 -6.76
C SER A 118 -7.38 -15.35 -5.90
N PRO A 119 -7.11 -14.15 -6.45
CA PRO A 119 -6.47 -13.09 -5.69
C PRO A 119 -7.39 -12.61 -4.58
N ARG A 120 -6.84 -12.40 -3.39
CA ARG A 120 -7.57 -11.96 -2.18
C ARG A 120 -7.10 -10.63 -1.63
N GLY A 121 -5.86 -10.24 -1.92
CA GLY A 121 -5.26 -9.02 -1.40
C GLY A 121 -4.34 -8.34 -2.39
N VAL A 122 -4.25 -7.02 -2.31
CA VAL A 122 -3.27 -6.22 -3.05
C VAL A 122 -2.79 -5.05 -2.21
N ASP A 123 -1.50 -4.74 -2.26
CA ASP A 123 -0.96 -3.48 -1.77
C ASP A 123 0.32 -3.11 -2.53
N VAL A 124 0.68 -1.83 -2.47
CA VAL A 124 1.86 -1.28 -3.12
C VAL A 124 2.77 -0.67 -2.07
N ASN A 125 4.06 -0.90 -2.18
CA ASN A 125 5.02 -0.25 -1.29
C ASN A 125 5.12 1.24 -1.61
N LYS A 126 4.65 2.06 -0.65
CA LYS A 126 4.55 3.53 -0.75
C LYS A 126 5.79 4.24 -0.22
N ASN A 127 6.76 3.52 0.36
CA ASN A 127 7.94 4.12 0.96
C ASN A 127 8.90 4.55 -0.16
N PRO A 128 9.08 5.86 -0.41
CA PRO A 128 9.91 6.32 -1.52
C PRO A 128 11.39 6.06 -1.25
N ALA A 129 11.77 5.77 0.00
CA ALA A 129 13.16 5.71 0.43
C ALA A 129 13.91 4.41 0.11
N GLY A 130 13.24 3.41 -0.48
CA GLY A 130 13.81 2.10 -0.71
C GLY A 130 13.69 1.63 -2.15
N LYS A 131 14.54 0.65 -2.52
CA LYS A 131 14.47 -0.05 -3.82
C LYS A 131 13.13 -0.77 -4.05
N TYR A 132 12.31 -0.90 -3.02
CA TYR A 132 11.00 -1.53 -3.07
C TYR A 132 9.88 -0.54 -3.43
N PHE A 133 10.17 0.77 -3.52
CA PHE A 133 9.17 1.77 -3.88
C PHE A 133 8.44 1.41 -5.18
N GLY A 134 7.10 1.42 -5.12
CA GLY A 134 6.23 1.07 -6.23
C GLY A 134 6.11 -0.43 -6.51
N ARG A 135 6.70 -1.29 -5.68
CA ARG A 135 6.51 -2.74 -5.80
C ARG A 135 5.08 -3.10 -5.43
N ILE A 136 4.46 -3.89 -6.29
CA ILE A 136 3.08 -4.38 -6.15
C ILE A 136 3.15 -5.78 -5.55
N TYR A 137 2.35 -6.03 -4.52
CA TYR A 137 2.20 -7.34 -3.88
C TYR A 137 0.77 -7.82 -4.07
N MET A 138 0.60 -9.09 -4.45
CA MET A 138 -0.70 -9.74 -4.58
C MET A 138 -0.72 -11.01 -3.75
N ALA A 139 -1.75 -11.16 -2.92
CA ALA A 139 -2.05 -12.40 -2.22
C ALA A 139 -2.96 -13.28 -3.07
N GLU A 140 -2.48 -14.45 -3.46
CA GLU A 140 -3.21 -15.47 -4.21
C GLU A 140 -3.63 -16.59 -3.26
N SER A 141 -4.93 -16.80 -3.06
CA SER A 141 -5.42 -17.94 -2.28
C SER A 141 -5.59 -19.17 -3.15
N VAL A 142 -5.44 -20.37 -2.58
CA VAL A 142 -5.65 -21.69 -3.25
C VAL A 142 -4.67 -22.00 -4.39
N GLY A 143 -4.37 -21.04 -5.27
CA GLY A 143 -3.74 -21.31 -6.56
C GLY A 143 -4.65 -22.11 -7.49
N GLY A 144 -4.22 -22.30 -8.74
CA GLY A 144 -5.04 -22.97 -9.75
C GLY A 144 -4.66 -22.57 -11.17
N THR A 145 -5.45 -23.01 -12.14
CA THR A 145 -5.31 -22.56 -13.54
C THR A 145 -6.38 -21.52 -13.81
N THR A 146 -5.95 -20.30 -14.16
CA THR A 146 -6.82 -19.21 -14.57
C THR A 146 -7.60 -19.57 -15.84
N LEU A 147 -8.72 -18.90 -16.08
CA LEU A 147 -9.47 -18.83 -17.33
C LEU A 147 -8.60 -18.50 -18.54
N ALA A 148 -7.53 -17.72 -18.35
CA ALA A 148 -6.55 -17.40 -19.39
C ALA A 148 -5.42 -18.44 -19.52
N GLY A 149 -5.43 -19.50 -18.72
CA GLY A 149 -4.53 -20.66 -18.82
C GLY A 149 -3.23 -20.57 -18.04
N ARG A 150 -3.02 -19.55 -17.20
CA ARG A 150 -1.87 -19.45 -16.30
C ARG A 150 -2.10 -20.34 -15.08
N ALA A 151 -1.18 -21.27 -14.84
CA ALA A 151 -1.13 -22.03 -13.60
C ALA A 151 -0.38 -21.22 -12.53
N VAL A 152 -1.02 -20.95 -11.39
CA VAL A 152 -0.46 -20.24 -10.23
C VAL A 152 -0.62 -21.08 -8.95
N GLN A 153 0.07 -20.68 -7.89
CA GLN A 153 0.08 -21.32 -6.57
C GLN A 153 -0.42 -20.34 -5.52
N ASP A 154 -0.89 -20.85 -4.39
CA ASP A 154 -1.19 -20.07 -3.20
C ASP A 154 0.07 -19.35 -2.67
N GLY A 155 -0.04 -18.07 -2.29
CA GLY A 155 1.05 -17.27 -1.72
C GLY A 155 1.13 -15.86 -2.28
N VAL A 156 2.33 -15.27 -2.24
CA VAL A 156 2.58 -13.88 -2.64
C VAL A 156 3.24 -13.79 -4.01
N TYR A 157 2.68 -12.99 -4.90
CA TYR A 157 3.29 -12.59 -6.17
C TYR A 157 3.68 -11.13 -6.13
N MET A 158 4.85 -10.80 -6.70
CA MET A 158 5.36 -9.43 -6.73
C MET A 158 5.61 -8.96 -8.16
N LEU A 159 5.13 -7.76 -8.46
CA LEU A 159 5.40 -7.06 -9.71
C LEU A 159 6.12 -5.73 -9.45
N ASN A 160 6.92 -5.30 -10.43
CA ASN A 160 7.44 -3.94 -10.47
C ASN A 160 6.31 -2.96 -10.86
N ALA A 161 6.55 -1.66 -10.69
CA ALA A 161 5.56 -0.61 -10.99
C ALA A 161 5.09 -0.60 -12.47
N ASP A 162 5.90 -1.12 -13.39
CA ASP A 162 5.55 -1.27 -14.80
C ASP A 162 4.71 -2.54 -15.10
N GLY A 163 4.46 -3.39 -14.10
CA GLY A 163 3.73 -4.65 -14.23
C GLY A 163 4.61 -5.84 -14.65
N THR A 164 5.93 -5.67 -14.75
CA THR A 164 6.85 -6.80 -14.96
C THR A 164 7.06 -7.60 -13.68
N ASP A 165 7.49 -8.85 -13.82
CA ASP A 165 7.82 -9.71 -12.66
C ASP A 165 8.98 -9.11 -11.85
N ALA A 166 8.76 -8.91 -10.54
CA ALA A 166 9.72 -8.21 -9.69
C ALA A 166 10.98 -9.01 -9.39
N ASP A 167 10.91 -10.34 -9.44
CA ASP A 167 12.04 -11.20 -9.06
C ASP A 167 12.11 -12.53 -9.83
N GLY A 168 11.47 -12.58 -11.00
CA GLY A 168 11.46 -13.76 -11.86
C GLY A 168 10.71 -14.95 -11.25
N GLN A 169 9.67 -14.69 -10.47
CA GLN A 169 8.81 -15.71 -9.86
C GLN A 169 8.10 -16.59 -10.90
N GLY A 170 7.80 -16.02 -12.06
CA GLY A 170 6.98 -16.62 -13.10
C GLY A 170 5.63 -17.05 -12.55
N ASN A 171 5.43 -18.35 -12.45
CA ASN A 171 4.19 -18.97 -11.99
C ASN A 171 4.27 -19.47 -10.55
N THR A 172 5.41 -19.33 -9.88
CA THR A 172 5.65 -19.84 -8.53
C THR A 172 5.50 -18.71 -7.51
N SER A 173 4.55 -18.85 -6.60
CA SER A 173 4.33 -17.89 -5.51
C SER A 173 5.51 -17.92 -4.52
N ARG A 174 5.66 -16.85 -3.76
CA ARG A 174 6.51 -16.82 -2.57
C ARG A 174 5.68 -17.12 -1.34
N LYS A 175 6.20 -17.99 -0.47
CA LYS A 175 5.55 -18.33 0.80
C LYS A 175 6.34 -17.86 2.02
N GLY A 176 7.63 -17.53 1.87
CA GLY A 176 8.48 -17.15 3.00
C GLY A 176 8.64 -18.23 4.09
N GLY A 177 8.26 -19.47 3.81
CA GLY A 177 8.15 -20.55 4.80
C GLY A 177 6.80 -20.62 5.51
N ALA A 178 5.86 -19.70 5.24
CA ALA A 178 4.49 -19.81 5.70
C ALA A 178 3.76 -20.95 4.96
N THR A 179 2.77 -21.53 5.63
CA THR A 179 1.83 -22.49 5.04
C THR A 179 0.49 -21.80 4.87
N PHE A 180 -0.18 -22.09 3.76
CA PHE A 180 -1.53 -21.62 3.47
C PHE A 180 -2.44 -22.82 3.16
N GLY A 181 -3.73 -22.68 3.46
CA GLY A 181 -4.70 -23.75 3.37
C GLY A 181 -6.08 -23.27 2.96
N GLY A 182 -6.52 -23.67 1.76
CA GLY A 182 -7.90 -23.44 1.32
C GLY A 182 -8.19 -22.02 0.84
N THR A 183 -9.48 -21.67 0.82
CA THR A 183 -9.94 -20.34 0.37
C THR A 183 -9.69 -19.32 1.46
N ASN A 184 -9.32 -18.08 1.08
CA ASN A 184 -8.94 -17.00 2.01
C ASN A 184 -7.66 -17.30 2.84
N SER A 185 -6.80 -18.17 2.31
CA SER A 185 -5.46 -18.42 2.83
C SER A 185 -4.46 -18.47 1.68
N PRO A 186 -3.55 -17.48 1.56
CA PRO A 186 -3.60 -16.20 2.27
C PRO A 186 -4.84 -15.36 1.89
N PHE A 187 -5.11 -14.32 2.69
CA PHE A 187 -6.21 -13.38 2.44
C PHE A 187 -5.72 -12.00 1.98
N ARG A 188 -5.79 -10.97 2.80
CA ARG A 188 -5.32 -9.62 2.47
C ARG A 188 -3.88 -9.39 2.88
N LEU A 189 -3.25 -8.38 2.29
CA LEU A 189 -1.93 -7.93 2.72
C LEU A 189 -1.84 -6.41 2.81
N THR A 190 -0.92 -5.92 3.62
CA THR A 190 -0.50 -4.52 3.61
C THR A 190 1.02 -4.42 3.70
N VAL A 191 1.59 -3.40 3.07
CA VAL A 191 2.99 -3.04 3.20
C VAL A 191 3.13 -2.03 4.33
N GLY A 192 3.81 -2.43 5.40
CA GLY A 192 4.08 -1.57 6.55
C GLY A 192 5.06 -0.44 6.21
N PRO A 193 5.13 0.60 7.06
CA PRO A 193 6.07 1.71 6.88
C PRO A 193 7.55 1.25 6.96
N ASP A 194 7.80 0.07 7.50
CA ASP A 194 9.10 -0.60 7.59
C ASP A 194 9.46 -1.44 6.33
N ASN A 195 8.68 -1.32 5.25
CA ASN A 195 8.76 -2.09 4.00
C ASN A 195 8.40 -3.58 4.12
N LYS A 196 8.04 -4.07 5.31
CA LYS A 196 7.64 -5.47 5.47
C LYS A 196 6.22 -5.68 4.95
N VAL A 197 5.91 -6.92 4.59
CA VAL A 197 4.60 -7.30 4.06
C VAL A 197 3.86 -8.08 5.14
N TYR A 198 2.77 -7.53 5.62
CA TYR A 198 1.89 -8.17 6.60
C TYR A 198 0.77 -8.85 5.84
N LEU A 199 0.61 -10.15 6.05
CA LEU A 199 -0.29 -11.03 5.30
C LEU A 199 -1.24 -11.69 6.29
N THR A 200 -2.52 -11.46 6.07
CA THR A 200 -3.61 -12.01 6.88
C THR A 200 -4.04 -13.37 6.34
N ASP A 201 -4.69 -14.13 7.21
CA ASP A 201 -5.31 -15.40 6.89
C ASP A 201 -6.63 -15.49 7.65
N TRP A 202 -7.71 -15.58 6.87
CA TRP A 202 -9.07 -15.59 7.35
C TRP A 202 -9.71 -16.99 7.24
N SER A 203 -8.90 -18.03 7.03
CA SER A 203 -9.40 -19.41 6.96
C SER A 203 -9.45 -20.03 8.34
N ASP A 204 -10.56 -20.67 8.73
CA ASP A 204 -10.72 -21.37 10.03
C ASP A 204 -9.60 -22.39 10.33
N SER A 205 -8.97 -22.93 9.28
CA SER A 205 -7.93 -23.96 9.42
C SER A 205 -6.52 -23.40 9.66
N ASN A 206 -6.29 -22.11 9.40
CA ASN A 206 -4.95 -21.51 9.44
C ASN A 206 -4.87 -20.12 10.08
N SER A 207 -5.96 -19.34 10.12
CA SER A 207 -6.22 -18.21 11.03
C SER A 207 -4.96 -17.56 11.64
N GLN A 208 -4.23 -16.73 10.89
CA GLN A 208 -2.91 -16.20 11.26
C GLN A 208 -2.67 -14.79 10.73
N LEU A 209 -1.72 -14.11 11.36
CA LEU A 209 -1.06 -12.92 10.81
C LEU A 209 0.42 -13.23 10.63
N VAL A 210 0.92 -13.06 9.43
CA VAL A 210 2.33 -13.30 9.07
C VAL A 210 2.98 -12.02 8.60
N VAL A 211 4.24 -11.80 8.97
CA VAL A 211 5.08 -10.72 8.44
C VAL A 211 6.22 -11.30 7.62
N GLY A 212 6.38 -10.81 6.40
CA GLY A 212 7.46 -11.17 5.48
C GLY A 212 8.46 -10.04 5.29
N ASP A 213 9.70 -10.39 4.95
CA ASP A 213 10.64 -9.43 4.39
C ASP A 213 10.09 -8.82 3.07
N PRO A 214 10.65 -7.69 2.57
CA PRO A 214 10.09 -7.00 1.40
C PRO A 214 10.13 -7.83 0.10
N ASP A 215 10.93 -8.89 0.07
CA ASP A 215 11.03 -9.85 -1.03
C ASP A 215 10.21 -11.13 -0.75
N PHE A 216 9.52 -11.20 0.39
CA PHE A 216 8.78 -12.35 0.93
C PHE A 216 9.58 -13.67 0.93
N ASN A 217 10.90 -13.60 1.04
CA ASN A 217 11.79 -14.78 1.07
C ASN A 217 11.75 -15.47 2.43
N THR A 218 11.58 -14.68 3.48
CA THR A 218 11.38 -15.14 4.86
C THR A 218 10.13 -14.49 5.42
N ALA A 219 9.28 -15.30 6.05
CA ALA A 219 8.10 -14.87 6.74
C ALA A 219 7.97 -15.56 8.10
N ARG A 220 7.32 -14.89 9.06
CA ARG A 220 7.13 -15.35 10.44
C ARG A 220 5.72 -15.00 10.92
N SER A 221 5.13 -15.87 11.72
CA SER A 221 3.88 -15.57 12.44
C SER A 221 4.12 -14.39 13.38
N VAL A 222 3.34 -13.33 13.22
CA VAL A 222 3.38 -12.14 14.07
C VAL A 222 2.84 -12.46 15.46
N LEU A 223 1.72 -13.18 15.49
CA LEU A 223 1.04 -13.64 16.69
C LEU A 223 1.32 -15.13 16.89
N ASP A 224 1.40 -15.57 18.14
CA ASP A 224 1.64 -16.97 18.50
C ASP A 224 0.47 -17.86 18.05
N ASP A 225 0.77 -18.87 17.23
CA ASP A 225 -0.22 -19.78 16.64
C ASP A 225 -0.42 -21.08 17.46
N SER A 226 0.13 -21.12 18.67
CA SER A 226 0.00 -22.25 19.59
C SER A 226 -1.48 -22.58 19.87
N GLY A 227 -1.85 -23.85 19.66
CA GLY A 227 -3.22 -24.34 19.88
C GLY A 227 -4.13 -24.27 18.66
N ARG A 228 -3.80 -23.46 17.64
CA ARG A 228 -4.62 -23.21 16.46
C ARG A 228 -5.04 -24.48 15.72
N VAL A 229 -4.13 -25.43 15.53
CA VAL A 229 -4.41 -26.69 14.82
C VAL A 229 -5.54 -27.50 15.46
N ALA A 230 -5.76 -27.37 16.78
CA ALA A 230 -6.78 -28.14 17.50
C ALA A 230 -8.14 -27.43 17.57
N SER A 231 -8.16 -26.10 17.63
CA SER A 231 -9.38 -25.30 17.87
C SER A 231 -9.79 -24.37 16.73
N GLY A 232 -8.99 -24.25 15.66
CA GLY A 232 -9.17 -23.24 14.61
C GLY A 232 -8.74 -21.82 15.02
N LYS A 233 -8.33 -21.62 16.28
CA LYS A 233 -7.86 -20.33 16.81
C LYS A 233 -6.76 -20.49 17.86
N ALA A 234 -5.95 -19.47 18.02
CA ALA A 234 -4.92 -19.37 19.05
C ALA A 234 -5.46 -18.67 20.30
N ALA A 235 -4.59 -18.46 21.30
CA ALA A 235 -4.99 -17.84 22.57
C ALA A 235 -5.33 -16.35 22.44
N ASN A 236 -4.69 -15.63 21.52
CA ASN A 236 -4.77 -14.17 21.39
C ASN A 236 -5.31 -13.70 20.02
N HIS A 237 -5.69 -14.62 19.14
CA HIS A 237 -6.34 -14.34 17.86
C HIS A 237 -6.98 -15.61 17.27
N GLY A 238 -7.81 -15.43 16.25
CA GLY A 238 -8.32 -16.43 15.33
C GLY A 238 -8.21 -15.95 13.90
N SER A 239 -9.32 -16.02 13.15
CA SER A 239 -9.35 -15.72 11.71
C SER A 239 -9.32 -14.21 11.49
N ILE A 240 -8.26 -13.72 10.86
CA ILE A 240 -7.98 -12.29 10.71
C ILE A 240 -8.29 -11.87 9.27
N PRO A 241 -9.34 -11.08 9.01
CA PRO A 241 -9.62 -10.55 7.68
C PRO A 241 -8.74 -9.36 7.29
N THR A 242 -8.34 -8.52 8.24
CA THR A 242 -7.67 -7.24 7.94
C THR A 242 -6.60 -6.89 8.97
N VAL A 243 -5.62 -6.10 8.53
CA VAL A 243 -4.52 -5.61 9.36
C VAL A 243 -4.14 -4.19 8.95
N HIS A 244 -3.89 -3.34 9.95
CA HIS A 244 -3.27 -2.03 9.77
C HIS A 244 -2.07 -1.93 10.70
N VAL A 245 -0.97 -1.35 10.21
CA VAL A 245 0.31 -1.33 10.94
C VAL A 245 0.85 0.09 11.02
N GLU A 246 1.26 0.47 12.23
CA GLU A 246 1.89 1.76 12.52
C GLU A 246 3.25 1.53 13.19
N GLY A 247 4.26 2.36 12.89
CA GLY A 247 5.59 2.23 13.48
C GLY A 247 6.48 1.18 12.81
N SER A 248 7.66 0.93 13.40
CA SER A 248 8.69 0.05 12.81
C SER A 248 9.61 -0.56 13.87
N GLY A 249 10.24 -1.69 13.54
CA GLY A 249 11.20 -2.37 14.42
C GLY A 249 10.55 -2.82 15.73
N ALA A 250 11.16 -2.48 16.87
CA ALA A 250 10.64 -2.85 18.19
C ALA A 250 9.36 -2.10 18.63
N ASN A 251 8.94 -1.06 17.89
CA ASN A 251 7.79 -0.22 18.24
C ASN A 251 6.75 -0.25 17.12
N VAL A 252 6.18 -1.43 16.86
CA VAL A 252 5.11 -1.61 15.89
C VAL A 252 3.78 -1.78 16.62
N THR A 253 2.82 -0.94 16.29
CA THR A 253 1.43 -1.14 16.70
C THR A 253 0.71 -1.86 15.56
N VAL A 254 0.12 -3.01 15.86
CA VAL A 254 -0.68 -3.80 14.93
C VAL A 254 -2.14 -3.69 15.34
N TYR A 255 -2.99 -3.33 14.39
CA TYR A 255 -4.43 -3.39 14.53
C TYR A 255 -4.96 -4.53 13.68
N THR A 256 -5.94 -5.27 14.19
CA THR A 256 -6.68 -6.29 13.42
C THR A 256 -8.18 -6.19 13.70
N MET A 257 -8.96 -6.82 12.84
CA MET A 257 -10.28 -7.34 13.21
C MET A 257 -10.17 -8.88 13.21
N ASP A 258 -11.08 -9.57 13.91
CA ASP A 258 -10.98 -11.02 14.12
C ASP A 258 -12.36 -11.64 14.29
N GLU A 259 -12.65 -12.69 13.52
CA GLU A 259 -13.94 -13.39 13.55
C GLU A 259 -14.12 -14.25 14.81
N ASP A 260 -13.04 -14.84 15.30
CA ASP A 260 -13.10 -15.88 16.34
C ASP A 260 -12.57 -15.41 17.70
N PHE A 261 -12.14 -14.15 17.78
CA PHE A 261 -11.66 -13.57 19.02
C PHE A 261 -12.81 -13.45 20.02
N ASP A 262 -12.57 -13.97 21.23
CA ASP A 262 -13.57 -14.09 22.28
C ASP A 262 -12.99 -13.58 23.61
N VAL A 263 -13.48 -12.43 24.07
CA VAL A 263 -13.11 -11.79 25.34
C VAL A 263 -13.98 -12.33 26.47
N GLY A 264 -13.90 -13.65 26.69
CA GLY A 264 -14.60 -14.31 27.78
C GLY A 264 -16.14 -14.26 27.69
N ALA A 265 -16.80 -14.57 28.81
CA ALA A 265 -18.18 -15.05 28.84
C ALA A 265 -19.31 -14.01 28.59
N ASP A 266 -19.11 -12.98 27.77
CA ASP A 266 -20.22 -12.20 27.21
C ASP A 266 -20.67 -12.85 25.89
N PRO A 267 -21.76 -13.64 25.87
CA PRO A 267 -22.23 -14.34 24.68
C PRO A 267 -22.86 -13.40 23.66
N ALA A 268 -23.00 -12.10 23.98
CA ALA A 268 -23.58 -11.14 23.06
C ALA A 268 -22.54 -10.59 22.07
N HIS A 269 -21.37 -10.07 22.50
CA HIS A 269 -20.41 -9.42 21.59
C HIS A 269 -18.97 -9.31 22.16
N GLY A 270 -18.38 -10.40 22.66
CA GLY A 270 -17.01 -10.41 23.24
C GLY A 270 -15.85 -10.17 22.25
N GLY A 271 -15.84 -9.08 21.47
CA GLY A 271 -14.77 -8.75 20.50
C GLY A 271 -15.19 -8.77 19.03
N ILE A 272 -16.42 -9.18 18.74
CA ILE A 272 -17.00 -9.24 17.38
C ILE A 272 -17.12 -7.84 16.78
N GLY A 273 -16.58 -7.64 15.58
CA GLY A 273 -16.66 -6.35 14.88
C GLY A 273 -15.78 -5.24 15.47
N SER A 274 -14.98 -5.58 16.46
CA SER A 274 -14.09 -4.68 17.19
C SER A 274 -12.73 -4.58 16.52
N ILE A 275 -12.05 -3.45 16.71
CA ILE A 275 -10.65 -3.30 16.32
C ILE A 275 -9.80 -3.72 17.51
N LEU A 276 -9.00 -4.76 17.32
CA LEU A 276 -8.02 -5.26 18.28
C LEU A 276 -6.69 -4.55 18.07
N LYS A 277 -5.95 -4.30 19.14
CA LYS A 277 -4.66 -3.62 19.12
C LYS A 277 -3.61 -4.39 19.90
N TYR A 278 -2.46 -4.61 19.25
CA TYR A 278 -1.27 -5.24 19.78
C TYR A 278 -0.08 -4.28 19.69
N GLU A 279 0.78 -4.31 20.70
CA GLU A 279 2.10 -3.67 20.64
C GLU A 279 3.14 -4.79 20.42
N VAL A 280 3.80 -4.76 19.27
CA VAL A 280 4.62 -5.86 18.76
C VAL A 280 6.04 -5.38 18.48
N ASP A 281 7.02 -6.16 18.93
CA ASP A 281 8.41 -6.02 18.49
C ASP A 281 8.61 -6.88 17.24
N ILE A 282 8.58 -6.24 16.06
CA ILE A 282 8.67 -6.98 14.80
C ILE A 282 10.07 -7.52 14.53
N ASP A 283 11.11 -6.94 15.12
CA ASP A 283 12.47 -7.45 15.00
C ASP A 283 12.60 -8.77 15.76
N SER A 284 11.98 -8.86 16.94
CA SER A 284 11.86 -10.10 17.72
C SER A 284 11.06 -11.18 16.99
N VAL A 285 9.94 -10.80 16.35
CA VAL A 285 9.13 -11.69 15.49
C VAL A 285 9.97 -12.26 14.35
N MET A 286 10.70 -11.40 13.64
CA MET A 286 11.57 -11.83 12.53
C MET A 286 12.72 -12.73 13.01
N ALA A 287 13.17 -12.58 14.26
CA ALA A 287 14.11 -13.47 14.92
C ALA A 287 13.51 -14.81 15.39
N GLY A 288 12.20 -15.03 15.19
CA GLY A 288 11.51 -16.28 15.49
C GLY A 288 10.74 -16.30 16.81
N ASN A 289 10.51 -15.15 17.43
CA ASN A 289 9.76 -15.04 18.69
C ASN A 289 8.41 -14.34 18.44
N PRO A 290 7.32 -15.07 18.18
CA PRO A 290 6.02 -14.46 17.93
C PRO A 290 5.46 -13.75 19.18
N HIS A 291 4.56 -12.80 18.98
CA HIS A 291 3.89 -12.08 20.05
C HIS A 291 2.85 -12.97 20.75
N THR A 292 2.98 -13.14 22.07
CA THR A 292 2.12 -14.00 22.90
C THR A 292 1.12 -13.22 23.77
N GLY A 293 1.22 -11.89 23.81
CA GLY A 293 0.33 -11.04 24.59
C GLY A 293 -1.10 -11.04 24.05
N GLN A 294 -2.06 -10.79 24.95
CA GLN A 294 -3.46 -10.55 24.57
C GLN A 294 -3.59 -9.14 23.95
N PRO A 295 -4.47 -8.95 22.95
CA PRO A 295 -4.76 -7.62 22.46
C PRO A 295 -5.52 -6.80 23.51
N SER A 296 -5.42 -5.48 23.35
CA SER A 296 -6.42 -4.56 23.87
C SER A 296 -7.52 -4.32 22.83
N ILE A 297 -8.76 -4.09 23.27
CA ILE A 297 -9.82 -3.64 22.37
C ILE A 297 -9.65 -2.13 22.16
N PHE A 298 -9.31 -1.72 20.95
CA PHE A 298 -9.14 -0.32 20.58
C PHE A 298 -10.48 0.35 20.25
N TYR A 299 -11.31 -0.31 19.45
CA TYR A 299 -12.72 0.04 19.23
C TYR A 299 -13.56 -1.17 19.60
N ASP A 300 -14.55 -0.96 20.46
CA ASP A 300 -15.46 -2.01 20.93
C ASP A 300 -16.86 -1.81 20.30
N ASP A 301 -17.23 -2.65 19.34
CA ASP A 301 -18.54 -2.59 18.68
C ASP A 301 -19.67 -3.01 19.63
N GLY A 302 -19.38 -3.84 20.64
CA GLY A 302 -20.33 -4.25 21.67
C GLY A 302 -20.64 -3.13 22.68
N ALA A 303 -19.69 -2.22 22.91
CA ALA A 303 -19.81 -1.12 23.86
C ALA A 303 -20.43 0.18 23.30
N GLN A 304 -20.92 0.18 22.05
CA GLN A 304 -21.49 1.38 21.41
C GLN A 304 -22.96 1.69 21.82
N GLY A 305 -23.41 1.19 22.97
CA GLY A 305 -24.75 1.47 23.51
C GLY A 305 -25.88 1.06 22.56
N ALA A 306 -26.66 2.03 22.08
CA ALA A 306 -27.75 1.78 21.13
C ALA A 306 -27.26 1.44 19.71
N LEU A 307 -25.99 1.72 19.42
CA LEU A 307 -25.34 1.42 18.14
C LEU A 307 -24.54 0.12 18.20
N LYS A 308 -24.71 -0.74 19.20
CA LYS A 308 -23.92 -1.98 19.28
C LYS A 308 -24.23 -2.97 18.16
N GLY A 309 -23.23 -3.76 17.76
CA GLY A 309 -23.40 -4.85 16.78
C GLY A 309 -23.61 -4.34 15.35
N ASN A 310 -22.86 -3.31 14.94
CA ASN A 310 -22.93 -2.79 13.58
C ASN A 310 -22.26 -3.74 12.57
N ILE A 311 -21.16 -4.38 12.96
CA ILE A 311 -20.42 -5.31 12.11
C ILE A 311 -20.89 -6.73 12.45
N MET A 312 -21.47 -7.40 11.46
CA MET A 312 -22.03 -8.76 11.60
C MET A 312 -21.49 -9.73 10.56
N ASN A 313 -20.75 -9.24 9.57
CA ASN A 313 -20.08 -10.08 8.58
C ASN A 313 -18.58 -9.78 8.62
N TYR A 314 -17.78 -10.81 8.86
CA TYR A 314 -16.33 -10.75 9.04
C TYR A 314 -15.54 -10.81 7.72
N TYR A 315 -16.25 -10.87 6.59
CA TYR A 315 -15.69 -10.37 5.34
C TYR A 315 -15.71 -8.83 5.38
N ASP A 316 -14.96 -8.28 6.35
CA ASP A 316 -14.79 -6.87 6.64
C ASP A 316 -13.41 -6.40 6.20
N ASP A 317 -13.18 -5.10 6.26
CA ASP A 317 -11.87 -4.50 6.06
C ASP A 317 -11.78 -3.18 6.81
N MET A 318 -10.57 -2.73 7.11
CA MET A 318 -10.37 -1.45 7.79
C MET A 318 -9.22 -0.65 7.20
N ALA A 319 -9.32 0.67 7.28
CA ALA A 319 -8.21 1.55 6.98
C ALA A 319 -8.21 2.80 7.85
N ARG A 320 -7.02 3.38 7.98
CA ARG A 320 -6.78 4.64 8.67
C ARG A 320 -6.89 5.83 7.72
N GLY A 321 -7.85 6.72 7.96
CA GLY A 321 -7.97 7.98 7.25
C GLY A 321 -6.80 8.93 7.55
N LEU A 322 -6.55 9.89 6.65
CA LEU A 322 -5.48 10.89 6.84
C LEU A 322 -5.71 11.83 8.03
N ASP A 323 -6.97 11.96 8.48
CA ASP A 323 -7.36 12.68 9.69
C ASP A 323 -7.24 11.83 10.97
N GLY A 324 -6.73 10.59 10.84
CA GLY A 324 -6.59 9.62 11.91
C GLY A 324 -7.89 8.90 12.25
N THR A 325 -9.03 9.18 11.62
CA THR A 325 -10.25 8.38 11.81
C THR A 325 -10.10 6.98 11.22
N TRP A 326 -10.94 6.06 11.67
CA TRP A 326 -10.96 4.69 11.17
C TRP A 326 -12.18 4.49 10.28
N TRP A 327 -11.99 3.79 9.17
CA TRP A 327 -13.06 3.35 8.30
C TRP A 327 -13.12 1.83 8.33
N VAL A 328 -14.32 1.29 8.54
CA VAL A 328 -14.56 -0.15 8.58
C VAL A 328 -15.66 -0.49 7.59
N SER A 329 -15.44 -1.49 6.76
CA SER A 329 -16.43 -2.01 5.81
C SER A 329 -16.85 -3.43 6.15
N GLN A 330 -17.99 -3.88 5.60
CA GLN A 330 -18.37 -5.29 5.63
C GLN A 330 -19.20 -5.66 4.39
N ASP A 331 -19.10 -6.93 3.96
CA ASP A 331 -19.92 -7.49 2.88
C ASP A 331 -21.38 -7.64 3.32
N ARG A 332 -22.11 -6.53 3.35
CA ARG A 332 -23.54 -6.49 3.69
C ARG A 332 -24.38 -6.37 2.43
N SER A 333 -25.25 -7.34 2.21
CA SER A 333 -26.24 -7.29 1.13
C SER A 333 -27.66 -6.99 1.62
N GLY A 334 -27.97 -7.47 2.83
CA GLY A 334 -29.18 -7.20 3.60
C GLY A 334 -30.51 -7.30 2.86
N SER A 335 -31.55 -6.76 3.48
CA SER A 335 -32.91 -6.65 2.93
C SER A 335 -33.46 -5.25 3.18
N SER A 336 -34.70 -5.00 2.75
CA SER A 336 -35.38 -3.72 3.03
C SER A 336 -35.72 -3.50 4.51
N THR A 337 -35.56 -4.51 5.37
CA THR A 337 -35.78 -4.42 6.83
C THR A 337 -34.46 -4.44 7.61
N ASP A 338 -33.34 -4.63 6.93
CA ASP A 338 -32.02 -4.65 7.52
C ASP A 338 -31.47 -3.24 7.65
N THR A 339 -31.01 -2.87 8.83
CA THR A 339 -30.54 -1.51 9.15
C THR A 339 -29.03 -1.46 9.42
N LEU A 340 -28.28 -2.50 9.02
CA LEU A 340 -26.83 -2.55 9.19
C LEU A 340 -26.11 -1.92 8.00
N ALA A 341 -25.00 -1.25 8.30
CA ALA A 341 -24.24 -0.47 7.34
C ALA A 341 -23.16 -1.32 6.65
N SER A 342 -22.90 -1.08 5.36
CA SER A 342 -21.72 -1.65 4.70
C SER A 342 -20.43 -0.85 4.94
N LEU A 343 -20.54 0.39 5.41
CA LEU A 343 -19.40 1.26 5.73
C LEU A 343 -19.70 2.09 6.97
N MET A 344 -18.71 2.21 7.86
CA MET A 344 -18.79 3.07 9.04
C MET A 344 -17.48 3.83 9.25
N GLN A 345 -17.61 4.99 9.88
CA GLN A 345 -16.48 5.79 10.35
C GLN A 345 -16.45 5.76 11.88
N VAL A 346 -15.29 5.46 12.45
CA VAL A 346 -14.98 5.49 13.88
C VAL A 346 -13.99 6.62 14.16
N SER A 347 -14.12 7.25 15.32
CA SER A 347 -13.24 8.32 15.77
C SER A 347 -11.78 7.89 15.83
N ALA A 348 -10.87 8.85 15.75
CA ALA A 348 -9.43 8.58 15.70
C ALA A 348 -8.89 7.88 16.95
N ASP A 349 -9.56 8.02 18.08
CA ASP A 349 -9.24 7.37 19.34
C ASP A 349 -9.98 6.03 19.55
N GLY A 350 -10.77 5.57 18.58
CA GLY A 350 -11.50 4.30 18.66
C GLY A 350 -12.73 4.31 19.56
N THR A 351 -13.14 5.47 20.09
CA THR A 351 -14.17 5.51 21.15
C THR A 351 -15.60 5.63 20.64
N THR A 352 -15.83 6.19 19.46
CA THR A 352 -17.17 6.52 18.97
C THR A 352 -17.37 6.24 17.49
N VAL A 353 -18.56 5.77 17.13
CA VAL A 353 -19.01 5.74 15.73
C VAL A 353 -19.45 7.15 15.32
N LEU A 354 -18.80 7.72 14.31
CA LEU A 354 -19.05 9.07 13.80
C LEU A 354 -20.12 9.11 12.70
N TRP A 355 -20.19 8.06 11.89
CA TRP A 355 -21.08 7.99 10.74
C TRP A 355 -21.24 6.54 10.26
N LYS A 356 -22.40 6.21 9.67
CA LYS A 356 -22.65 4.92 9.01
C LYS A 356 -23.41 5.08 7.70
N SER A 357 -23.11 4.24 6.71
CA SER A 357 -23.85 4.25 5.43
C SER A 357 -25.34 3.97 5.60
N VAL A 358 -25.70 3.21 6.64
CA VAL A 358 -27.08 2.99 7.08
C VAL A 358 -27.20 3.32 8.58
N PRO A 359 -28.16 4.16 9.01
CA PRO A 359 -29.20 4.81 8.19
C PRO A 359 -28.79 6.16 7.56
N ASP A 360 -27.58 6.67 7.83
CA ASP A 360 -27.27 8.08 7.54
C ASP A 360 -27.18 8.38 6.03
N GLY A 361 -26.71 7.41 5.23
CA GLY A 361 -26.62 7.51 3.77
C GLY A 361 -27.75 6.81 3.02
N ALA A 362 -28.45 5.86 3.64
CA ALA A 362 -29.51 5.07 3.04
C ALA A 362 -30.51 4.51 4.06
N ALA A 363 -31.75 4.30 3.64
CA ALA A 363 -32.83 3.87 4.55
C ALA A 363 -32.68 2.44 5.10
N ASN A 364 -31.95 1.57 4.40
CA ASN A 364 -31.73 0.17 4.77
C ASN A 364 -30.56 -0.40 3.95
N SER A 365 -30.04 -1.57 4.35
CA SER A 365 -28.91 -2.24 3.70
C SER A 365 -29.16 -2.58 2.23
N LEU A 366 -30.42 -2.85 1.83
CA LEU A 366 -30.74 -3.07 0.42
C LEU A 366 -30.61 -1.78 -0.41
N ALA A 367 -30.95 -0.62 0.17
CA ALA A 367 -30.83 0.68 -0.48
C ALA A 367 -29.43 1.30 -0.35
N ASP A 368 -28.54 0.71 0.46
CA ASP A 368 -27.19 1.22 0.67
C ASP A 368 -26.39 1.25 -0.64
N PRO A 369 -25.96 2.44 -1.12
CA PRO A 369 -25.23 2.57 -2.36
C PRO A 369 -23.83 1.93 -2.30
N VAL A 370 -23.26 1.76 -1.10
CA VAL A 370 -21.96 1.11 -0.88
C VAL A 370 -22.11 -0.31 -0.33
N ARG A 371 -23.28 -0.93 -0.48
CA ARG A 371 -23.52 -2.31 -0.06
C ARG A 371 -22.54 -3.30 -0.70
N ARG A 372 -22.26 -4.39 0.01
CA ARG A 372 -21.31 -5.45 -0.39
C ARG A 372 -19.89 -4.94 -0.62
N THR A 373 -19.47 -3.92 0.14
CA THR A 373 -18.06 -3.51 0.17
C THR A 373 -17.25 -4.58 0.88
N ARG A 374 -16.21 -5.07 0.21
CA ARG A 374 -15.34 -6.15 0.68
C ARG A 374 -13.93 -5.67 0.97
N GLY A 375 -13.39 -4.73 0.21
CA GLY A 375 -12.05 -4.18 0.45
C GLY A 375 -12.12 -2.67 0.44
N LEU A 376 -11.24 -2.02 1.18
CA LEU A 376 -11.18 -0.58 1.23
C LEU A 376 -9.75 -0.06 1.37
N ALA A 377 -9.44 1.04 0.70
CA ALA A 377 -8.14 1.70 0.83
C ALA A 377 -8.27 3.22 0.77
N VAL A 378 -7.42 3.90 1.53
CA VAL A 378 -7.33 5.36 1.60
C VAL A 378 -6.25 5.84 0.63
N ASP A 379 -6.60 6.76 -0.26
CA ASP A 379 -5.64 7.43 -1.14
C ASP A 379 -4.70 8.31 -0.30
N PRO A 380 -3.38 8.06 -0.30
CA PRO A 380 -2.43 8.86 0.48
C PRO A 380 -2.32 10.31 -0.03
N VAL A 381 -2.78 10.61 -1.24
CA VAL A 381 -2.70 11.96 -1.84
C VAL A 381 -3.90 12.81 -1.44
N THR A 382 -5.12 12.30 -1.61
CA THR A 382 -6.35 13.07 -1.43
C THR A 382 -7.14 12.71 -0.17
N GLY A 383 -6.87 11.55 0.43
CA GLY A 383 -7.67 10.98 1.51
C GLY A 383 -8.99 10.34 1.06
N MET A 384 -9.29 10.28 -0.24
CA MET A 384 -10.47 9.57 -0.74
C MET A 384 -10.40 8.07 -0.43
N LEU A 385 -11.56 7.43 -0.28
CA LEU A 385 -11.66 5.98 -0.11
C LEU A 385 -11.94 5.32 -1.46
N ALA A 386 -11.22 4.26 -1.77
CA ALA A 386 -11.65 3.27 -2.75
C ALA A 386 -12.41 2.16 -2.02
N LEU A 387 -13.60 1.80 -2.51
CA LEU A 387 -14.43 0.74 -1.94
C LEU A 387 -14.64 -0.35 -2.99
N ALA A 388 -14.01 -1.51 -2.78
CA ALA A 388 -14.12 -2.68 -3.64
C ALA A 388 -15.45 -3.38 -3.37
N THR A 389 -16.42 -3.28 -4.29
CA THR A 389 -17.74 -3.88 -4.07
C THR A 389 -17.95 -5.14 -4.90
N TYR A 390 -18.69 -6.08 -4.32
CA TYR A 390 -19.27 -7.22 -5.04
C TYR A 390 -20.61 -6.88 -5.72
N ASN A 391 -21.01 -5.60 -5.74
CA ASN A 391 -22.28 -5.15 -6.26
C ASN A 391 -22.11 -4.61 -7.69
N ALA A 392 -22.53 -5.42 -8.69
CA ALA A 392 -22.41 -5.08 -10.11
C ALA A 392 -20.97 -4.76 -10.58
N GLY A 393 -19.97 -5.35 -9.91
CA GLY A 393 -18.57 -5.24 -10.30
C GLY A 393 -17.98 -3.84 -10.21
N LYS A 394 -18.49 -3.01 -9.28
CA LYS A 394 -18.06 -1.62 -9.12
C LYS A 394 -17.00 -1.47 -8.05
N VAL A 395 -16.10 -0.52 -8.27
CA VAL A 395 -15.26 0.11 -7.24
C VAL A 395 -15.71 1.56 -7.11
N HIS A 396 -16.11 1.98 -5.92
CA HIS A 396 -16.54 3.35 -5.66
C HIS A 396 -15.36 4.19 -5.18
N ILE A 397 -15.24 5.41 -5.71
CA ILE A 397 -14.39 6.44 -5.12
C ILE A 397 -15.30 7.30 -4.25
N PHE A 398 -15.08 7.26 -2.94
CA PHE A 398 -15.93 7.87 -1.93
C PHE A 398 -15.19 8.99 -1.23
N ASP A 399 -15.84 10.15 -1.12
CA ASP A 399 -15.32 11.30 -0.39
C ASP A 399 -15.71 11.19 1.09
N PRO A 400 -14.72 10.98 1.99
CA PRO A 400 -14.98 10.86 3.42
C PRO A 400 -15.47 12.17 4.06
N THR A 401 -15.31 13.32 3.42
CA THR A 401 -15.78 14.62 3.96
C THR A 401 -17.26 14.81 3.69
N THR A 402 -17.66 14.65 2.42
CA THR A 402 -19.07 14.84 2.00
C THR A 402 -19.93 13.60 2.20
N LYS A 403 -19.33 12.45 2.56
CA LYS A 403 -19.98 11.15 2.73
C LYS A 403 -20.70 10.68 1.47
N SER A 404 -20.08 10.87 0.31
CA SER A 404 -20.71 10.62 -0.98
C SER A 404 -19.80 9.91 -1.97
N ILE A 405 -20.39 9.17 -2.91
CA ILE A 405 -19.66 8.56 -4.02
C ILE A 405 -19.38 9.64 -5.06
N VAL A 406 -18.10 9.94 -5.29
CA VAL A 406 -17.63 10.89 -6.30
C VAL A 406 -17.74 10.28 -7.69
N THR A 407 -17.29 9.04 -7.84
CA THR A 407 -17.37 8.29 -9.10
C THR A 407 -17.32 6.79 -8.85
N SER A 408 -17.54 5.99 -9.89
CA SER A 408 -17.46 4.53 -9.82
C SER A 408 -16.78 3.97 -11.07
N ILE A 409 -15.85 3.06 -10.85
CA ILE A 409 -15.18 2.31 -11.91
C ILE A 409 -15.89 0.95 -12.00
N THR A 410 -16.35 0.58 -13.19
CA THR A 410 -16.95 -0.74 -13.42
C THR A 410 -15.92 -1.64 -14.10
N ILE A 411 -15.53 -2.72 -13.41
CA ILE A 411 -14.53 -3.67 -13.95
C ILE A 411 -15.17 -4.59 -14.99
N ALA A 412 -16.25 -5.26 -14.61
CA ALA A 412 -17.12 -6.04 -15.49
C ALA A 412 -18.47 -6.25 -14.80
N SER A 413 -19.54 -6.56 -15.53
CA SER A 413 -20.87 -6.75 -14.92
C SER A 413 -20.94 -7.92 -13.92
N ASN A 414 -20.05 -8.90 -14.05
CA ASN A 414 -19.91 -10.07 -13.18
C ASN A 414 -18.63 -10.03 -12.33
N ALA A 415 -17.91 -8.89 -12.31
CA ALA A 415 -16.67 -8.77 -11.53
C ALA A 415 -16.93 -9.05 -10.03
N THR A 416 -15.98 -9.76 -9.45
CA THR A 416 -15.86 -10.06 -8.03
C THR A 416 -14.66 -9.31 -7.45
N ASN A 417 -14.81 -8.00 -7.24
CA ASN A 417 -13.74 -7.19 -6.67
C ASN A 417 -13.46 -7.68 -5.24
N ARG A 418 -12.20 -8.02 -4.96
CA ARG A 418 -11.78 -8.62 -3.68
C ARG A 418 -11.12 -7.61 -2.76
N ASP A 419 -10.20 -6.84 -3.33
CA ASP A 419 -9.40 -5.88 -2.58
C ASP A 419 -8.89 -4.74 -3.48
N VAL A 420 -8.50 -3.63 -2.85
CA VAL A 420 -8.00 -2.43 -3.51
C VAL A 420 -6.83 -1.82 -2.76
N ALA A 421 -5.94 -1.14 -3.48
CA ALA A 421 -4.86 -0.37 -2.89
C ALA A 421 -4.50 0.85 -3.73
N TRP A 422 -3.94 1.86 -3.10
CA TRP A 422 -3.37 3.02 -3.78
C TRP A 422 -1.86 2.91 -3.78
N ASP A 423 -1.19 3.39 -4.82
CA ASP A 423 0.24 3.70 -4.70
C ASP A 423 0.45 5.10 -4.09
N ALA A 424 1.71 5.45 -3.79
CA ALA A 424 2.05 6.77 -3.24
C ALA A 424 1.72 7.92 -4.21
N ALA A 425 1.59 7.58 -5.48
CA ALA A 425 1.30 8.47 -6.57
C ALA A 425 -0.17 8.40 -6.95
N GLY A 426 -1.12 8.00 -6.08
CA GLY A 426 -2.55 8.06 -6.32
C GLY A 426 -3.10 7.21 -7.49
N ASN A 427 -2.38 6.22 -8.01
CA ASN A 427 -2.97 5.21 -8.91
C ASN A 427 -3.64 4.10 -8.08
N LEU A 428 -4.76 3.59 -8.58
CA LEU A 428 -5.61 2.60 -7.90
C LEU A 428 -5.39 1.20 -8.48
N TYR A 429 -5.09 0.26 -7.60
CA TYR A 429 -4.89 -1.16 -7.84
C TYR A 429 -6.11 -1.93 -7.37
N ILE A 430 -6.59 -2.87 -8.18
CA ILE A 430 -7.83 -3.61 -7.92
C ILE A 430 -7.59 -5.06 -8.30
N VAL A 431 -7.82 -5.98 -7.36
CA VAL A 431 -7.82 -7.42 -7.67
C VAL A 431 -9.25 -7.94 -7.77
N ASP A 432 -9.49 -8.67 -8.86
CA ASP A 432 -10.79 -9.24 -9.17
C ASP A 432 -10.68 -10.74 -9.39
N ASN A 433 -11.52 -11.50 -8.69
CA ASN A 433 -11.46 -12.97 -8.74
C ASN A 433 -12.23 -13.59 -9.91
N ASN A 434 -13.26 -12.93 -10.46
CA ASN A 434 -14.07 -13.56 -11.50
C ASN A 434 -13.52 -13.30 -12.92
N THR A 435 -12.88 -12.15 -13.12
CA THR A 435 -12.08 -11.86 -14.31
C THR A 435 -10.63 -12.31 -14.15
N GLU A 436 -10.19 -12.60 -12.92
CA GLU A 436 -8.86 -13.15 -12.61
C GLU A 436 -7.69 -12.24 -12.99
N TYR A 437 -7.85 -10.94 -12.79
CA TYR A 437 -6.81 -9.96 -13.10
C TYR A 437 -6.60 -8.94 -11.97
N LEU A 438 -5.36 -8.46 -11.90
CA LEU A 438 -5.00 -7.17 -11.35
C LEU A 438 -5.30 -6.06 -12.38
N TYR A 439 -6.08 -5.07 -11.97
CA TYR A 439 -6.30 -3.84 -12.71
C TYR A 439 -5.54 -2.69 -12.05
N VAL A 440 -4.97 -1.81 -12.86
CA VAL A 440 -4.41 -0.54 -12.41
C VAL A 440 -5.12 0.57 -13.16
N TYR A 441 -5.58 1.57 -12.41
CA TYR A 441 -6.27 2.74 -12.93
C TYR A 441 -5.60 4.02 -12.43
N SER A 442 -5.48 4.98 -13.31
CA SER A 442 -5.01 6.33 -12.97
C SER A 442 -6.18 7.31 -13.01
N PRO A 443 -6.30 8.22 -12.04
CA PRO A 443 -7.30 9.29 -12.06
C PRO A 443 -7.09 10.24 -13.24
N GLY A 444 -8.15 10.94 -13.63
CA GLY A 444 -8.07 12.03 -14.61
C GLY A 444 -7.37 13.27 -14.06
N GLY A 445 -6.77 14.06 -14.94
CA GLY A 445 -5.97 15.23 -14.61
C GLY A 445 -4.60 15.19 -15.27
N ALA A 446 -3.93 16.35 -15.31
CA ALA A 446 -2.51 16.42 -15.63
C ALA A 446 -1.70 15.98 -14.42
N ASN A 447 -0.68 15.17 -14.68
CA ASN A 447 -0.17 14.25 -13.69
C ASN A 447 1.37 14.23 -13.68
N GLY A 448 2.02 14.59 -12.56
CA GLY A 448 3.45 14.37 -12.32
C GLY A 448 3.77 14.04 -10.86
N PHE A 449 4.67 13.07 -10.64
CA PHE A 449 5.15 12.69 -9.32
C PHE A 449 6.65 12.90 -9.22
N THR A 450 7.08 13.48 -8.11
CA THR A 450 8.51 13.53 -7.76
C THR A 450 8.82 12.34 -6.89
N THR A 451 9.57 11.38 -7.42
CA THR A 451 10.10 10.30 -6.59
C THR A 451 11.36 10.78 -5.92
N GLU A 452 11.29 10.90 -4.60
CA GLU A 452 12.46 11.10 -3.75
C GLU A 452 12.94 9.75 -3.21
N SER A 453 13.78 9.06 -3.98
CA SER A 453 14.43 7.84 -3.47
C SER A 453 15.87 8.13 -3.11
N TRP A 454 16.25 7.69 -1.91
CA TRP A 454 17.59 7.88 -1.37
C TRP A 454 18.49 6.79 -1.89
N PHE A 455 19.58 7.18 -2.53
CA PHE A 455 20.76 6.34 -2.62
C PHE A 455 21.97 7.27 -2.67
N THR A 456 23.01 6.88 -1.94
CA THR A 456 24.20 7.70 -1.79
C THR A 456 25.18 7.36 -2.89
N ILE A 457 25.53 8.33 -3.72
CA ILE A 457 26.69 8.19 -4.61
C ILE A 457 27.95 8.47 -3.77
N PRO A 458 28.80 7.45 -3.50
CA PRO A 458 30.07 7.67 -2.82
C PRO A 458 31.04 8.43 -3.73
N GLU A 459 32.07 9.05 -3.14
CA GLU A 459 33.13 9.69 -3.92
C GLU A 459 33.73 8.72 -4.96
N PRO A 460 34.15 9.22 -6.13
CA PRO A 460 34.97 8.43 -7.03
C PRO A 460 36.27 8.12 -6.29
N GLY A 461 36.48 6.85 -5.95
CA GLY A 461 37.63 6.40 -5.19
C GLY A 461 38.91 6.93 -5.84
N MET A 462 39.66 7.74 -5.09
CA MET A 462 40.99 8.19 -5.49
C MET A 462 41.85 6.95 -5.72
N THR A 463 41.97 6.53 -6.98
CA THR A 463 42.90 5.47 -7.36
C THR A 463 44.29 6.06 -7.18
N LEU A 464 44.87 5.82 -6.01
CA LEU A 464 46.22 6.25 -5.68
C LEU A 464 47.19 5.48 -6.59
N PHE A 465 47.52 6.03 -7.75
CA PHE A 465 48.65 5.56 -8.56
C PHE A 465 49.94 5.85 -7.79
N LEU A 466 50.29 4.98 -6.86
CA LEU A 466 51.66 4.90 -6.34
C LEU A 466 52.53 4.33 -7.47
N GLY A 467 53.06 5.23 -8.29
CA GLY A 467 54.12 4.92 -9.23
C GLY A 467 55.35 4.45 -8.45
N LEU A 468 55.63 3.14 -8.46
CA LEU A 468 56.96 2.62 -8.14
C LEU A 468 57.90 2.85 -9.33
N GLY A 469 58.34 4.10 -9.47
CA GLY A 469 59.56 4.43 -10.18
C GLY A 469 60.74 4.40 -9.21
N ALA A 470 61.82 3.73 -9.62
CA ALA A 470 63.17 3.76 -9.06
C ALA A 470 63.52 2.80 -7.90
N VAL A 471 63.86 1.55 -8.25
CA VAL A 471 65.06 0.90 -7.70
C VAL A 471 65.89 0.39 -8.86
N LEU A 472 66.82 1.22 -9.34
CA LEU A 472 67.88 0.83 -10.25
C LEU A 472 69.20 1.35 -9.67
N ALA A 473 70.12 0.41 -9.50
CA ALA A 473 71.54 0.58 -9.25
C ALA A 473 71.98 1.07 -7.85
N LEU A 474 72.50 0.14 -7.04
CA LEU A 474 73.91 0.24 -6.62
C LEU A 474 74.52 -1.15 -6.39
N ARG A 475 75.58 -1.36 -7.16
CA ARG A 475 76.37 -2.57 -7.35
C ARG A 475 77.47 -2.60 -6.29
N ARG A 476 77.74 -3.79 -5.74
CA ARG A 476 78.89 -4.16 -4.89
C ARG A 476 80.18 -3.39 -5.19
N ARG A 477 80.91 -3.01 -4.12
CA ARG A 477 82.38 -3.16 -4.05
C ARG A 477 82.88 -3.18 -2.59
N ARG A 478 83.50 -4.32 -2.27
CA ARG A 478 84.45 -4.67 -1.20
C ARG A 478 84.00 -4.55 0.25
#